data_AF-A0A8H3DPV2-F1
#
_entry.id   AF-A0A8H3DPV2-F1
#
_cell.length_a   1.000
_cell.length_b   1.000
_cell.length_c   1.000
_cell.angle_alpha   90.00
_cell.angle_beta   90.00
_cell.angle_gamma   90.00
#
_symmetry.space_group_name_H-M   'P 1'
#
loop_
_entity.id
_entity.type
_entity.pdbx_description
1 polymer ?
#
loop_
_entity_poly.entity_id
_entity_poly.type
_entity_poly.pdbx_seq_one_letter_code
_entity_poly.pdbx_strand_id
1 'polypeptide(L)'
;MVNQFSRLVSGSTLICNLDHSVDPGCKYLWLYRTTRIGLTPAITISSYPANQVLTPPDLPPYLENICKLGTIDGVPSNEQVIEIHTTIRVAHKVVDLQGMGDPVLLAQLSEHLFNAQMGMRSSLARCPEAYLIVSARYRHKYPCSIFPTHTTYTPPALPVHMPVKLEPISGPPSQEDIIKVHSAIQSYQKLTDIPSLFDPQVNADLSQHLFDIQMAQYIGRCSHAGPAPRRNAPAQPTGPAQPMGGMDKEIATSTNNPGRAAEAADVHQASPSPTDTIVREAIERSNQLAERSNQLIESSNQIVEQLIQAVGQSNQPRNSVMEKVTESLEQLNNRFERSNHLAEALTKPVEKLGNTLKNINKVLVSIQHAIVRNHKDNTLSAVDCLVNEEGETCRTSWNTFNSIISHDHSNNAKLAFPVVVDGIRRNCNLPDAWVALLLRFFGIGNDFFADEGSFNLKTGCEKAARSTLSLYLSSRLR
;
A
#
# COMPACT_ATOMS: atom_id res chain seq x y z
N MET A 1 32.19 30.97 -10.43
CA MET A 1 30.73 30.76 -10.36
C MET A 1 30.44 29.29 -10.00
N VAL A 2 31.02 28.81 -8.89
CA VAL A 2 31.04 27.38 -8.49
C VAL A 2 30.99 27.31 -6.96
N ASN A 3 29.91 27.82 -6.35
CA ASN A 3 29.83 27.91 -4.89
C ASN A 3 28.38 27.85 -4.34
N GLN A 4 27.49 27.10 -4.99
CA GLN A 4 26.08 26.92 -4.58
C GLN A 4 25.54 25.49 -4.72
N PHE A 5 26.41 24.46 -4.78
CA PHE A 5 26.00 23.06 -4.95
C PHE A 5 26.60 22.09 -3.90
N SER A 6 26.68 22.51 -2.63
CA SER A 6 27.12 21.63 -1.52
C SER A 6 26.35 21.86 -0.21
N ARG A 7 25.04 22.16 -0.30
CA ARG A 7 24.10 22.15 0.84
C ARG A 7 22.73 21.60 0.43
N LEU A 8 22.70 20.39 -0.14
CA LEU A 8 21.45 19.73 -0.56
C LEU A 8 21.40 18.21 -0.30
N VAL A 9 22.11 17.73 0.74
CA VAL A 9 21.92 16.38 1.29
C VAL A 9 21.93 16.41 2.83
N SER A 10 20.99 17.15 3.42
CA SER A 10 20.44 16.86 4.74
C SER A 10 19.17 17.70 4.96
N GLY A 11 18.03 17.03 5.14
CA GLY A 11 16.77 17.66 5.54
C GLY A 11 16.16 18.68 4.56
N SER A 12 15.45 18.22 3.53
CA SER A 12 14.41 19.04 2.88
C SER A 12 13.32 18.15 2.29
N THR A 13 12.08 18.43 2.69
CA THR A 13 10.86 17.84 2.12
C THR A 13 10.72 18.31 0.67
N LEU A 14 10.75 17.38 -0.29
CA LEU A 14 10.37 17.67 -1.66
C LEU A 14 8.84 17.79 -1.75
N ILE A 15 8.37 19.03 -1.71
CA ILE A 15 7.05 19.39 -2.22
C ILE A 15 7.20 19.43 -3.74
N CYS A 16 6.53 18.52 -4.44
CA CYS A 16 6.40 18.63 -5.88
C CYS A 16 5.41 19.75 -6.18
N ASN A 17 5.86 20.83 -6.82
CA ASN A 17 4.96 21.78 -7.47
C ASN A 17 4.27 21.06 -8.64
N LEU A 18 3.01 20.71 -8.45
CA LEU A 18 2.08 20.37 -9.52
C LEU A 18 1.37 21.67 -9.91
N ASP A 19 1.91 22.35 -10.92
CA ASP A 19 1.23 23.48 -11.55
C ASP A 19 -0.05 23.01 -12.26
N HIS A 20 -1.03 23.90 -12.28
CA HIS A 20 -2.43 23.72 -12.65
C HIS A 20 -2.76 22.72 -13.78
N SER A 21 -3.27 21.54 -13.39
CA SER A 21 -4.44 20.92 -14.03
C SER A 21 -5.14 19.99 -13.03
N VAL A 22 -6.29 20.41 -12.52
CA VAL A 22 -7.09 19.62 -11.56
C VAL A 22 -8.17 18.88 -12.34
N ASP A 23 -7.97 17.59 -12.57
CA ASP A 23 -8.98 16.69 -13.12
C ASP A 23 -9.98 16.28 -12.02
N PRO A 24 -11.29 16.56 -12.16
CA PRO A 24 -12.32 16.23 -11.17
C PRO A 24 -12.75 14.74 -11.16
N GLY A 25 -12.15 13.87 -11.99
CA GLY A 25 -12.57 12.46 -12.16
C GLY A 25 -12.24 11.50 -11.01
N CYS A 26 -11.17 11.72 -10.24
CA CYS A 26 -10.66 10.76 -9.25
C CYS A 26 -11.33 10.84 -7.85
N LYS A 27 -12.65 10.62 -7.77
CA LYS A 27 -13.44 10.85 -6.54
C LYS A 27 -13.17 9.93 -5.32
N TYR A 28 -12.34 8.88 -5.41
CA TYR A 28 -12.08 7.95 -4.29
C TYR A 28 -10.66 7.35 -4.26
N LEU A 29 -9.62 8.18 -4.14
CA LEU A 29 -8.25 7.70 -3.86
C LEU A 29 -7.73 8.26 -2.52
N TRP A 30 -7.61 7.38 -1.53
CA TRP A 30 -7.24 7.71 -0.15
C TRP A 30 -5.73 7.97 0.01
N LEU A 31 -5.33 9.25 -0.05
CA LEU A 31 -3.97 9.72 0.23
C LEU A 31 -3.86 10.24 1.67
N TYR A 32 -2.93 9.68 2.47
CA TYR A 32 -2.79 9.99 3.90
C TYR A 32 -1.46 10.68 4.24
N ARG A 33 -1.49 11.52 5.27
CA ARG A 33 -0.32 12.20 5.87
C ARG A 33 0.20 11.35 7.03
N THR A 34 1.53 11.19 7.19
CA THR A 34 2.08 10.42 8.32
C THR A 34 2.94 11.26 9.26
N THR A 35 2.58 11.26 10.54
CA THR A 35 3.39 11.79 11.63
C THR A 35 4.20 10.66 12.27
N ARG A 36 5.43 10.93 12.73
CA ARG A 36 6.27 9.96 13.47
C ARG A 36 5.94 10.03 14.96
N ILE A 37 5.68 8.88 15.57
CA ILE A 37 5.73 8.65 17.01
C ILE A 37 6.69 7.46 17.20
N GLY A 38 7.64 7.56 18.14
CA GLY A 38 8.61 6.50 18.44
C GLY A 38 8.12 5.59 19.56
N LEU A 39 8.23 4.27 19.39
CA LEU A 39 7.86 3.26 20.39
C LEU A 39 8.85 2.08 20.37
N THR A 40 9.05 1.46 21.54
CA THR A 40 9.91 0.29 21.79
C THR A 40 9.10 -1.02 21.84
N PRO A 41 9.72 -2.20 21.57
CA PRO A 41 8.95 -3.40 21.24
C PRO A 41 8.71 -4.39 22.41
N ALA A 42 7.45 -4.77 22.59
CA ALA A 42 7.02 -6.12 23.04
C ALA A 42 5.49 -6.24 22.85
N ILE A 43 5.03 -6.60 21.64
CA ILE A 43 3.60 -6.77 21.35
C ILE A 43 3.32 -8.09 20.63
N THR A 44 2.53 -8.94 21.26
CA THR A 44 2.04 -10.20 20.70
C THR A 44 1.01 -9.93 19.61
N ILE A 45 1.23 -10.44 18.40
CA ILE A 45 0.31 -10.24 17.27
C ILE A 45 -0.88 -11.20 17.41
N SER A 46 -2.06 -10.65 17.70
CA SER A 46 -3.31 -11.42 17.69
C SER A 46 -3.71 -11.77 16.25
N SER A 47 -3.83 -13.06 15.94
CA SER A 47 -4.30 -13.56 14.65
C SER A 47 -5.79 -13.28 14.43
N TYR A 48 -6.15 -12.80 13.23
CA TYR A 48 -7.55 -12.66 12.83
C TYR A 48 -8.22 -14.04 12.67
N PRO A 49 -9.51 -14.22 13.00
CA PRO A 49 -10.21 -15.47 12.74
C PRO A 49 -10.42 -15.65 11.23
N ALA A 50 -9.99 -16.80 10.70
CA ALA A 50 -10.06 -17.12 9.26
C ALA A 50 -11.49 -17.38 8.73
N ASN A 51 -12.51 -17.24 9.59
CA ASN A 51 -13.90 -17.62 9.32
C ASN A 51 -14.84 -16.40 9.35
N GLN A 52 -14.34 -15.20 9.07
CA GLN A 52 -15.20 -14.01 9.06
C GLN A 52 -16.03 -13.97 7.78
N VAL A 53 -17.34 -13.99 7.96
CA VAL A 53 -18.35 -13.80 6.92
C VAL A 53 -18.72 -12.32 6.91
N LEU A 54 -18.54 -11.64 5.78
CA LEU A 54 -18.94 -10.25 5.60
C LEU A 54 -20.26 -10.20 4.82
N THR A 55 -21.36 -10.00 5.54
CA THR A 55 -22.68 -9.77 4.96
C THR A 55 -22.78 -8.33 4.43
N PRO A 56 -23.25 -8.10 3.19
CA PRO A 56 -23.58 -6.76 2.69
C PRO A 56 -24.83 -6.20 3.39
N PRO A 57 -25.04 -4.88 3.36
CA PRO A 57 -26.30 -4.28 3.80
C PRO A 57 -27.44 -4.62 2.82
N ASP A 58 -28.67 -4.65 3.33
CA ASP A 58 -29.87 -4.89 2.52
C ASP A 58 -30.03 -3.78 1.46
N LEU A 59 -30.05 -4.17 0.19
CA LEU A 59 -30.23 -3.22 -0.91
C LEU A 59 -31.72 -2.95 -1.16
N PRO A 60 -32.13 -1.68 -1.37
CA PRO A 60 -33.49 -1.37 -1.78
C PRO A 60 -33.74 -1.88 -3.21
N PRO A 61 -35.01 -2.15 -3.60
CA PRO A 61 -35.34 -2.80 -4.88
C PRO A 61 -34.81 -2.07 -6.13
N TYR A 62 -34.57 -0.75 -6.04
CA TYR A 62 -34.00 0.02 -7.16
C TYR A 62 -32.48 -0.21 -7.36
N LEU A 63 -31.75 -0.69 -6.35
CA LEU A 63 -30.34 -1.11 -6.47
C LEU A 63 -30.20 -2.62 -6.69
N GLU A 64 -31.02 -3.43 -6.04
CA GLU A 64 -30.96 -4.92 -6.13
C GLU A 64 -31.09 -5.42 -7.59
N ASN A 65 -31.87 -4.72 -8.41
CA ASN A 65 -32.01 -5.01 -9.84
C ASN A 65 -30.77 -4.65 -10.68
N ILE A 66 -29.84 -3.84 -10.16
CA ILE A 66 -28.68 -3.29 -10.89
C ILE A 66 -27.35 -3.85 -10.35
N CYS A 67 -27.26 -4.10 -9.04
CA CYS A 67 -26.05 -4.54 -8.35
C CYS A 67 -26.39 -5.72 -7.41
N LYS A 68 -25.55 -6.76 -7.39
CA LYS A 68 -25.84 -8.03 -6.69
C LYS A 68 -24.77 -8.36 -5.66
N LEU A 69 -24.66 -7.50 -4.63
CA LEU A 69 -23.74 -7.74 -3.53
C LEU A 69 -24.06 -9.07 -2.83
N GLY A 70 -23.16 -10.04 -3.02
CA GLY A 70 -23.18 -11.31 -2.32
C GLY A 70 -22.41 -11.23 -0.99
N THR A 71 -22.72 -12.15 -0.08
CA THR A 71 -21.92 -12.40 1.12
C THR A 71 -20.49 -12.80 0.74
N ILE A 72 -19.50 -12.21 1.42
CA ILE A 72 -18.08 -12.52 1.22
C ILE A 72 -17.62 -13.47 2.32
N ASP A 73 -17.32 -14.71 1.95
CA ASP A 73 -16.73 -15.71 2.84
C ASP A 73 -15.21 -15.64 2.79
N GLY A 74 -14.57 -15.13 3.86
CA GLY A 74 -13.12 -15.09 3.98
C GLY A 74 -12.48 -13.86 3.32
N VAL A 75 -11.60 -14.07 2.34
CA VAL A 75 -10.87 -12.97 1.67
C VAL A 75 -11.62 -12.51 0.41
N PRO A 76 -12.04 -11.24 0.33
CA PRO A 76 -12.68 -10.72 -0.86
C PRO A 76 -11.77 -10.78 -2.09
N SER A 77 -12.35 -11.15 -3.22
CA SER A 77 -11.71 -11.04 -4.54
C SER A 77 -11.73 -9.59 -5.04
N ASN A 78 -10.93 -9.29 -6.07
CA ASN A 78 -10.91 -7.97 -6.69
C ASN A 78 -12.28 -7.63 -7.30
N GLU A 79 -12.95 -8.61 -7.90
CA GLU A 79 -14.28 -8.50 -8.51
C GLU A 79 -15.34 -8.11 -7.46
N GLN A 80 -15.30 -8.74 -6.28
CA GLN A 80 -16.19 -8.41 -5.16
C GLN A 80 -15.96 -6.97 -4.66
N VAL A 81 -14.69 -6.53 -4.54
CA VAL A 81 -14.38 -5.14 -4.15
C VAL A 81 -14.82 -4.13 -5.22
N ILE A 82 -14.67 -4.47 -6.50
CA ILE A 82 -15.15 -3.67 -7.64
C ILE A 82 -16.68 -3.56 -7.63
N GLU A 83 -17.39 -4.64 -7.31
CA GLU A 83 -18.85 -4.63 -7.22
C GLU A 83 -19.33 -3.71 -6.08
N ILE A 84 -18.71 -3.78 -4.89
CA ILE A 84 -19.03 -2.86 -3.78
C ILE A 84 -18.80 -1.40 -4.20
N HIS A 85 -17.67 -1.08 -4.84
CA HIS A 85 -17.40 0.26 -5.37
C HIS A 85 -18.43 0.70 -6.42
N THR A 86 -18.91 -0.23 -7.24
CA THR A 86 -19.92 0.04 -8.28
C THR A 86 -21.28 0.34 -7.63
N THR A 87 -21.70 -0.47 -6.66
CA THR A 87 -22.94 -0.25 -5.88
C THR A 87 -22.92 1.11 -5.17
N ILE A 88 -21.81 1.47 -4.53
CA ILE A 88 -21.64 2.80 -3.90
C ILE A 88 -21.82 3.92 -4.93
N ARG A 89 -21.22 3.81 -6.12
CA ARG A 89 -21.36 4.82 -7.18
C ARG A 89 -22.79 4.94 -7.70
N VAL A 90 -23.50 3.83 -7.89
CA VAL A 90 -24.91 3.85 -8.32
C VAL A 90 -25.79 4.45 -7.22
N ALA A 91 -25.62 4.02 -5.97
CA ALA A 91 -26.34 4.55 -4.82
C ALA A 91 -26.17 6.08 -4.70
N HIS A 92 -24.93 6.58 -4.76
CA HIS A 92 -24.65 8.03 -4.76
C HIS A 92 -25.41 8.79 -5.86
N LYS A 93 -25.44 8.27 -7.10
CA LYS A 93 -26.18 8.91 -8.20
C LYS A 93 -27.69 8.94 -7.96
N VAL A 94 -28.26 7.94 -7.29
CA VAL A 94 -29.69 7.94 -6.94
C VAL A 94 -29.99 8.92 -5.79
N VAL A 95 -29.04 9.17 -4.88
CA VAL A 95 -29.23 10.12 -3.77
C VAL A 95 -29.44 11.55 -4.25
N ASP A 96 -28.80 11.95 -5.35
CA ASP A 96 -29.00 13.25 -5.97
C ASP A 96 -30.33 13.37 -6.75
N LEU A 97 -31.04 12.26 -6.98
CA LEU A 97 -32.34 12.23 -7.66
C LEU A 97 -33.50 12.18 -6.64
N GLN A 98 -34.21 13.31 -6.53
CA GLN A 98 -35.52 13.43 -5.88
C GLN A 98 -35.61 13.00 -4.39
N GLY A 99 -34.48 12.91 -3.68
CA GLY A 99 -34.48 12.52 -2.27
C GLY A 99 -34.79 11.03 -2.02
N MET A 100 -34.64 10.18 -3.04
CA MET A 100 -34.76 8.71 -2.90
C MET A 100 -33.55 8.05 -2.22
N GLY A 101 -32.49 8.83 -1.96
CA GLY A 101 -31.27 8.36 -1.32
C GLY A 101 -31.40 8.17 0.18
N ASP A 102 -31.04 6.98 0.64
CA ASP A 102 -30.85 6.72 2.06
C ASP A 102 -29.38 6.97 2.47
N PRO A 103 -29.11 7.98 3.32
CA PRO A 103 -27.75 8.22 3.83
C PRO A 103 -27.28 7.10 4.78
N VAL A 104 -28.18 6.33 5.39
CA VAL A 104 -27.83 5.18 6.23
C VAL A 104 -27.23 4.06 5.36
N LEU A 105 -27.89 3.71 4.26
CA LEU A 105 -27.39 2.76 3.28
C LEU A 105 -26.00 3.14 2.72
N LEU A 106 -25.76 4.41 2.38
CA LEU A 106 -24.44 4.85 1.91
C LEU A 106 -23.34 4.66 2.97
N ALA A 107 -23.64 4.99 4.22
CA ALA A 107 -22.71 4.76 5.34
C ALA A 107 -22.43 3.26 5.52
N GLN A 108 -23.46 2.42 5.50
CA GLN A 108 -23.33 0.95 5.59
C GLN A 108 -22.55 0.35 4.42
N LEU A 109 -22.76 0.81 3.19
CA LEU A 109 -22.00 0.36 2.02
C LEU A 109 -20.52 0.77 2.10
N SER A 110 -20.23 2.01 2.52
CA SER A 110 -18.86 2.46 2.77
C SER A 110 -18.17 1.66 3.88
N GLU A 111 -18.91 1.33 4.94
CA GLU A 111 -18.42 0.50 6.04
C GLU A 111 -18.18 -0.95 5.60
N HIS A 112 -19.05 -1.52 4.77
CA HIS A 112 -18.86 -2.84 4.18
C HIS A 112 -17.64 -2.89 3.25
N LEU A 113 -17.43 -1.85 2.42
CA LEU A 113 -16.21 -1.68 1.62
C LEU A 113 -14.96 -1.63 2.50
N PHE A 114 -14.99 -0.81 3.56
CA PHE A 114 -13.90 -0.69 4.51
C PHE A 114 -13.58 -2.03 5.17
N ASN A 115 -14.60 -2.76 5.64
CA ASN A 115 -14.46 -4.08 6.25
C ASN A 115 -13.86 -5.10 5.27
N ALA A 116 -14.29 -5.10 4.00
CA ALA A 116 -13.73 -5.95 2.95
C ALA A 116 -12.24 -5.64 2.70
N GLN A 117 -11.90 -4.36 2.52
CA GLN A 117 -10.51 -3.92 2.32
C GLN A 117 -9.60 -4.25 3.52
N MET A 118 -10.14 -4.24 4.74
CA MET A 118 -9.41 -4.63 5.97
C MET A 118 -9.32 -6.16 6.18
N GLY A 119 -10.32 -6.94 5.72
CA GLY A 119 -10.35 -8.40 5.79
C GLY A 119 -9.42 -9.09 4.80
N MET A 120 -9.21 -8.48 3.62
CA MET A 120 -8.45 -8.99 2.47
C MET A 120 -7.07 -9.59 2.77
N ARG A 121 -6.42 -9.21 3.88
CA ARG A 121 -5.02 -9.58 4.16
C ARG A 121 -4.79 -10.77 5.10
N SER A 122 -5.81 -11.38 5.71
CA SER A 122 -5.53 -12.32 6.82
C SER A 122 -5.37 -13.81 6.47
N SER A 123 -5.68 -14.25 5.24
CA SER A 123 -5.51 -15.67 4.86
C SER A 123 -4.06 -16.05 4.50
N LEU A 124 -3.22 -15.09 4.09
CA LEU A 124 -1.79 -15.34 3.81
C LEU A 124 -0.92 -15.61 5.05
N ALA A 125 -1.50 -15.62 6.26
CA ALA A 125 -0.79 -15.83 7.52
C ALA A 125 -0.24 -17.27 7.74
N ARG A 126 -0.27 -18.16 6.73
CA ARG A 126 0.37 -19.49 6.78
C ARG A 126 1.82 -19.52 6.29
N CYS A 127 2.38 -18.40 5.83
CA CYS A 127 3.82 -18.25 5.59
C CYS A 127 4.38 -17.21 6.58
N PRO A 128 5.31 -17.58 7.50
CA PRO A 128 5.77 -16.67 8.55
C PRO A 128 6.47 -15.38 8.11
N GLU A 129 7.01 -15.31 6.89
CA GLU A 129 8.06 -14.31 6.56
C GLU A 129 8.00 -13.68 5.14
N ALA A 130 6.87 -13.72 4.43
CA ALA A 130 6.78 -13.22 3.05
C ALA A 130 5.72 -12.11 2.81
N TYR A 131 6.21 -10.97 2.30
CA TYR A 131 5.52 -9.88 1.60
C TYR A 131 4.50 -8.97 2.34
N LEU A 132 4.96 -7.74 2.63
CA LEU A 132 4.33 -6.74 3.48
C LEU A 132 3.97 -5.43 2.73
N ILE A 133 3.29 -5.54 1.58
CA ILE A 133 2.85 -4.43 0.72
C ILE A 133 1.38 -4.67 0.30
N VAL A 134 0.44 -3.72 0.16
CA VAL A 134 0.41 -2.31 0.65
C VAL A 134 -0.31 -2.20 2.01
N SER A 135 -1.48 -2.82 2.17
CA SER A 135 -2.44 -2.64 3.30
C SER A 135 -1.87 -2.92 4.69
N ALA A 136 -0.71 -3.59 4.78
CA ALA A 136 0.00 -3.79 6.03
C ALA A 136 0.55 -2.51 6.68
N ARG A 137 0.62 -1.36 5.98
CA ARG A 137 1.06 -0.08 6.57
C ARG A 137 0.22 0.35 7.79
N TYR A 138 -1.03 -0.10 7.91
CA TYR A 138 -1.84 0.19 9.10
C TYR A 138 -1.63 -0.83 10.22
N ARG A 139 -1.95 -2.12 10.00
CA ARG A 139 -1.88 -3.15 11.05
C ARG A 139 -0.47 -3.49 11.55
N HIS A 140 0.56 -3.44 10.71
CA HIS A 140 1.94 -3.68 11.15
C HIS A 140 2.52 -2.50 11.93
N LYS A 141 2.05 -1.27 11.63
CA LYS A 141 2.47 -0.05 12.35
C LYS A 141 1.67 0.15 13.65
N TYR A 142 0.41 -0.27 13.66
CA TYR A 142 -0.49 -0.16 14.80
C TYR A 142 -1.25 -1.49 15.04
N PRO A 143 -0.68 -2.39 15.85
CA PRO A 143 -1.44 -3.47 16.49
C PRO A 143 -2.74 -2.94 17.13
N CYS A 144 -3.80 -3.75 17.12
CA CYS A 144 -5.11 -3.35 17.68
C CYS A 144 -5.05 -2.94 19.17
N SER A 145 -4.00 -3.35 19.89
CA SER A 145 -3.72 -2.98 21.29
C SER A 145 -3.13 -1.58 21.48
N ILE A 146 -2.72 -0.87 20.43
CA ILE A 146 -2.13 0.48 20.54
C ILE A 146 -3.19 1.59 20.61
N PHE A 147 -4.41 1.34 20.13
CA PHE A 147 -5.45 2.37 20.07
C PHE A 147 -6.10 2.59 21.44
N PRO A 148 -6.02 3.81 22.01
CA PRO A 148 -6.67 4.08 23.29
C PRO A 148 -8.19 4.00 23.16
N THR A 149 -8.83 3.20 24.01
CA THR A 149 -10.30 3.10 24.14
C THR A 149 -10.97 4.42 24.52
N HIS A 150 -10.19 5.42 24.92
CA HIS A 150 -10.62 6.76 25.35
C HIS A 150 -10.07 7.87 24.43
N THR A 151 -9.86 7.56 23.15
CA THR A 151 -9.50 8.58 22.15
C THR A 151 -10.71 9.46 21.84
N THR A 152 -10.51 10.78 21.76
CA THR A 152 -11.49 11.73 21.24
C THR A 152 -11.13 12.11 19.81
N TYR A 153 -11.99 11.78 18.86
CA TYR A 153 -11.83 12.10 17.44
C TYR A 153 -12.41 13.49 17.19
N THR A 154 -11.54 14.48 17.02
CA THR A 154 -11.96 15.86 16.75
C THR A 154 -12.11 16.07 15.24
N PRO A 155 -13.29 16.47 14.73
CA PRO A 155 -13.48 16.77 13.31
C PRO A 155 -12.70 18.03 12.89
N PRO A 156 -12.37 18.17 11.59
CA PRO A 156 -11.81 19.41 11.07
C PRO A 156 -12.81 20.57 11.19
N ALA A 157 -12.29 21.80 11.28
CA ALA A 157 -13.13 23.00 11.28
C ALA A 157 -13.82 23.17 9.93
N LEU A 158 -15.16 23.16 9.92
CA LEU A 158 -15.95 23.33 8.71
C LEU A 158 -16.21 24.80 8.39
N PRO A 159 -16.23 25.20 7.10
CA PRO A 159 -16.57 26.56 6.69
C PRO A 159 -17.96 27.00 7.17
N VAL A 160 -18.16 28.31 7.40
CA VAL A 160 -19.42 28.84 7.97
C VAL A 160 -20.66 28.61 7.10
N HIS A 161 -20.50 28.33 5.81
CA HIS A 161 -21.58 27.99 4.89
C HIS A 161 -22.02 26.51 4.95
N MET A 162 -21.37 25.68 5.77
CA MET A 162 -21.80 24.29 5.98
C MET A 162 -23.06 24.20 6.86
N PRO A 163 -24.14 23.55 6.40
CA PRO A 163 -25.30 23.29 7.25
C PRO A 163 -25.03 22.22 8.32
N VAL A 164 -24.09 21.30 8.07
CA VAL A 164 -23.74 20.23 9.02
C VAL A 164 -22.66 20.72 9.98
N LYS A 165 -22.91 20.59 11.28
CA LYS A 165 -21.91 20.75 12.34
C LYS A 165 -21.50 19.37 12.84
N LEU A 166 -20.20 19.12 12.89
CA LEU A 166 -19.62 17.90 13.46
C LEU A 166 -19.10 18.21 14.86
N GLU A 167 -19.36 17.31 15.81
CA GLU A 167 -18.93 17.42 17.20
C GLU A 167 -17.78 16.42 17.49
N PRO A 168 -16.88 16.69 18.46
CA PRO A 168 -15.82 15.75 18.82
C PRO A 168 -16.38 14.45 19.41
N ILE A 169 -16.09 13.32 18.77
CA ILE A 169 -16.59 11.99 19.16
C ILE A 169 -15.67 11.42 20.23
N SER A 170 -16.16 11.20 21.44
CA SER A 170 -15.35 10.67 22.55
C SER A 170 -15.68 9.21 22.84
N GLY A 171 -14.67 8.33 22.76
CA GLY A 171 -14.83 6.89 22.94
C GLY A 171 -15.13 6.16 21.62
N PRO A 172 -15.75 4.97 21.66
CA PRO A 172 -16.08 4.20 20.46
C PRO A 172 -17.12 4.94 19.59
N PRO A 173 -16.82 5.26 18.32
CA PRO A 173 -17.74 5.98 17.46
C PRO A 173 -18.98 5.14 17.13
N SER A 174 -20.15 5.78 17.17
CA SER A 174 -21.43 5.16 16.84
C SER A 174 -21.68 5.15 15.32
N GLN A 175 -22.70 4.41 14.89
CA GLN A 175 -23.14 4.44 13.48
C GLN A 175 -23.66 5.82 13.08
N GLU A 176 -24.34 6.52 13.99
CA GLU A 176 -24.84 7.88 13.75
C GLU A 176 -23.71 8.86 13.49
N ASP A 177 -22.57 8.71 14.18
CA ASP A 177 -21.41 9.57 13.99
C ASP A 177 -20.79 9.37 12.60
N ILE A 178 -20.68 8.13 12.15
CA ILE A 178 -20.23 7.78 10.79
C ILE A 178 -21.20 8.35 9.74
N ILE A 179 -22.51 8.25 9.96
CA ILE A 179 -23.54 8.83 9.06
C ILE A 179 -23.44 10.36 9.02
N LYS A 180 -23.24 11.05 10.17
CA LYS A 180 -23.07 12.51 10.23
C LYS A 180 -21.84 12.96 9.43
N VAL A 181 -20.70 12.29 9.59
CA VAL A 181 -19.46 12.62 8.85
C VAL A 181 -19.60 12.35 7.36
N HIS A 182 -20.23 11.23 6.95
CA HIS A 182 -20.57 10.97 5.54
C HIS A 182 -21.47 12.07 4.95
N SER A 183 -22.50 12.48 5.70
CA SER A 183 -23.43 13.54 5.28
C SER A 183 -22.73 14.89 5.13
N ALA A 184 -21.75 15.19 6.01
CA ALA A 184 -20.89 16.37 5.87
C ALA A 184 -20.00 16.28 4.62
N ILE A 185 -19.32 15.16 4.38
CA ILE A 185 -18.50 14.95 3.17
C ILE A 185 -19.33 15.13 1.90
N GLN A 186 -20.51 14.51 1.83
CA GLN A 186 -21.40 14.65 0.67
C GLN A 186 -21.88 16.08 0.46
N SER A 187 -22.30 16.76 1.53
CA SER A 187 -22.70 18.17 1.48
C SER A 187 -21.55 19.07 1.00
N TYR A 188 -20.29 18.69 1.29
CA TYR A 188 -19.11 19.44 0.88
C TYR A 188 -18.75 19.17 -0.58
N GLN A 189 -18.86 17.93 -1.03
CA GLN A 189 -18.63 17.53 -2.42
C GLN A 189 -19.64 18.14 -3.39
N LYS A 190 -20.85 18.52 -2.94
CA LYS A 190 -21.80 19.33 -3.72
C LYS A 190 -21.32 20.76 -4.00
N LEU A 191 -20.27 21.23 -3.32
CA LEU A 191 -19.64 22.53 -3.60
C LEU A 191 -18.52 22.45 -4.63
N THR A 192 -18.15 21.26 -5.13
CA THR A 192 -17.03 21.08 -6.09
C THR A 192 -17.21 21.93 -7.35
N ASP A 193 -18.45 22.15 -7.78
CA ASP A 193 -18.81 22.95 -8.95
C ASP A 193 -18.68 24.48 -8.72
N ILE A 194 -18.37 24.89 -7.48
CA ILE A 194 -18.16 26.28 -7.07
C ILE A 194 -16.76 26.39 -6.43
N PRO A 195 -15.68 26.57 -7.22
CA PRO A 195 -14.30 26.54 -6.73
C PRO A 195 -13.97 27.55 -5.61
N SER A 196 -14.75 28.63 -5.47
CA SER A 196 -14.59 29.61 -4.38
C SER A 196 -15.17 29.16 -3.03
N LEU A 197 -15.98 28.09 -3.01
CA LEU A 197 -16.59 27.51 -1.80
C LEU A 197 -16.06 26.12 -1.45
N PHE A 198 -15.26 25.52 -2.34
CA PHE A 198 -14.63 24.21 -2.16
C PHE A 198 -13.11 24.32 -2.02
N ASP A 199 -12.63 24.14 -0.80
CA ASP A 199 -11.22 23.87 -0.49
C ASP A 199 -10.96 22.35 -0.50
N PRO A 200 -10.12 21.82 -1.42
CA PRO A 200 -9.74 20.40 -1.45
C PRO A 200 -9.10 19.88 -0.15
N GLN A 201 -8.40 20.73 0.62
CA GLN A 201 -7.75 20.35 1.86
C GLN A 201 -8.78 19.96 2.93
N VAL A 202 -9.86 20.75 3.07
CA VAL A 202 -10.97 20.44 3.99
C VAL A 202 -11.66 19.13 3.61
N ASN A 203 -11.81 18.82 2.31
CA ASN A 203 -12.36 17.54 1.85
C ASN A 203 -11.44 16.37 2.24
N ALA A 204 -10.11 16.54 2.11
CA ALA A 204 -9.13 15.53 2.52
C ALA A 204 -9.12 15.32 4.04
N ASP A 205 -9.19 16.39 4.83
CA ASP A 205 -9.21 16.31 6.31
C ASP A 205 -10.53 15.70 6.82
N LEU A 206 -11.68 16.03 6.21
CA LEU A 206 -12.96 15.39 6.48
C LEU A 206 -12.93 13.89 6.17
N SER A 207 -12.34 13.53 5.03
CA SER A 207 -12.15 12.14 4.62
C SER A 207 -11.27 11.40 5.64
N GLN A 208 -10.11 11.97 6.01
CA GLN A 208 -9.23 11.38 7.03
C GLN A 208 -9.97 11.16 8.37
N HIS A 209 -10.79 12.13 8.79
CA HIS A 209 -11.60 11.98 10.01
C HIS A 209 -12.61 10.81 9.90
N LEU A 210 -13.29 10.64 8.77
CA LEU A 210 -14.16 9.48 8.50
C LEU A 210 -13.39 8.16 8.61
N PHE A 211 -12.21 8.09 7.99
CA PHE A 211 -11.37 6.90 8.01
C PHE A 211 -10.92 6.56 9.45
N ASP A 212 -10.53 7.56 10.24
CA ASP A 212 -10.10 7.37 11.63
C ASP A 212 -11.23 6.80 12.50
N ILE A 213 -12.47 7.29 12.35
CA ILE A 213 -13.63 6.76 13.11
C ILE A 213 -14.07 5.38 12.61
N GLN A 214 -14.04 5.11 11.30
CA GLN A 214 -14.32 3.77 10.76
C GLN A 214 -13.29 2.74 11.27
N MET A 215 -12.00 3.13 11.30
CA MET A 215 -10.92 2.32 11.88
C MET A 215 -11.13 2.05 13.37
N ALA A 216 -11.50 3.06 14.14
CA ALA A 216 -11.79 2.92 15.58
C ALA A 216 -12.97 1.97 15.83
N GLN A 217 -14.06 2.10 15.06
CA GLN A 217 -15.23 1.22 15.15
C GLN A 217 -14.88 -0.23 14.76
N TYR A 218 -14.09 -0.42 13.71
CA TYR A 218 -13.62 -1.73 13.26
C TYR A 218 -12.73 -2.41 14.31
N ILE A 219 -11.78 -1.69 14.90
CA ILE A 219 -10.91 -2.20 15.98
C ILE A 219 -11.75 -2.55 17.21
N GLY A 220 -12.72 -1.68 17.57
CA GLY A 220 -13.68 -1.95 18.65
C GLY A 220 -14.38 -3.30 18.45
N ARG A 221 -14.95 -3.53 17.26
CA ARG A 221 -15.59 -4.83 16.93
C ARG A 221 -14.62 -6.01 16.97
N CYS A 222 -13.40 -5.85 16.47
CA CYS A 222 -12.37 -6.90 16.54
C CYS A 222 -12.05 -7.31 17.99
N SER A 223 -11.98 -6.36 18.92
CA SER A 223 -11.72 -6.64 20.34
C SER A 223 -12.89 -7.31 21.08
N HIS A 224 -14.13 -7.09 20.63
CA HIS A 224 -15.32 -7.73 21.21
C HIS A 224 -15.60 -9.13 20.64
N ALA A 225 -15.05 -9.46 19.46
CA ALA A 225 -15.16 -10.80 18.84
C ALA A 225 -14.23 -11.87 19.48
N GLY A 226 -13.84 -11.68 20.75
CA GLY A 226 -13.01 -12.62 21.48
C GLY A 226 -13.68 -13.99 21.69
N PRO A 227 -12.91 -15.07 21.88
CA PRO A 227 -13.46 -16.41 22.09
C PRO A 227 -14.34 -16.44 23.36
N ALA A 228 -15.48 -17.12 23.27
CA ALA A 228 -16.47 -17.20 24.34
C ALA A 228 -15.83 -17.61 25.68
N PRO A 229 -16.25 -17.02 26.83
CA PRO A 229 -15.57 -17.21 28.10
C PRO A 229 -15.49 -18.69 28.51
N ARG A 230 -14.27 -19.24 28.54
CA ARG A 230 -14.03 -20.55 29.15
C ARG A 230 -14.31 -20.48 30.65
N ARG A 231 -15.28 -21.28 31.08
CA ARG A 231 -15.78 -21.37 32.45
C ARG A 231 -14.64 -21.76 33.42
N ASN A 232 -14.58 -21.02 34.54
CA ASN A 232 -13.58 -21.00 35.60
C ASN A 232 -12.86 -22.33 35.95
N ALA A 233 -11.56 -22.20 36.25
CA ALA A 233 -10.81 -23.06 37.18
C ALA A 233 -9.93 -22.18 38.10
N PRO A 234 -9.59 -22.60 39.34
CA PRO A 234 -9.31 -21.66 40.43
C PRO A 234 -7.86 -21.16 40.53
N ALA A 235 -7.69 -20.02 41.19
CA ALA A 235 -6.41 -19.35 41.44
C ALA A 235 -5.59 -19.98 42.59
N GLN A 236 -4.26 -19.94 42.47
CA GLN A 236 -3.29 -20.00 43.57
C GLN A 236 -1.86 -19.63 43.06
N PRO A 237 -0.87 -19.27 43.92
CA PRO A 237 -0.82 -17.95 44.55
C PRO A 237 0.52 -17.19 44.33
N THR A 238 0.54 -15.93 44.74
CA THR A 238 1.67 -14.99 44.62
C THR A 238 2.88 -15.36 45.48
N GLY A 239 4.10 -15.17 44.93
CA GLY A 239 5.39 -15.27 45.63
C GLY A 239 6.38 -14.18 45.13
N PRO A 240 7.39 -13.78 45.92
CA PRO A 240 7.74 -12.35 46.03
C PRO A 240 8.90 -11.85 45.15
N ALA A 241 8.94 -10.52 45.00
CA ALA A 241 10.00 -9.77 44.33
C ALA A 241 11.24 -9.53 45.23
N GLN A 242 12.41 -9.36 44.60
CA GLN A 242 13.57 -8.65 45.18
C GLN A 242 14.41 -7.92 44.10
N PRO A 243 15.26 -6.94 44.47
CA PRO A 243 15.47 -5.75 43.64
C PRO A 243 16.93 -5.42 43.25
N MET A 244 17.04 -4.46 42.32
CA MET A 244 18.16 -3.53 42.02
C MET A 244 19.60 -4.05 41.84
N GLY A 245 20.19 -3.64 40.72
CA GLY A 245 21.63 -3.56 40.49
C GLY A 245 21.91 -2.71 39.25
N GLY A 246 22.28 -1.44 39.42
CA GLY A 246 22.61 -0.55 38.31
C GLY A 246 24.11 -0.56 37.99
N MET A 247 24.48 -0.12 36.80
CA MET A 247 25.86 0.30 36.51
C MET A 247 25.91 1.28 35.34
N ASP A 248 26.50 2.45 35.59
CA ASP A 248 26.82 3.45 34.57
C ASP A 248 28.05 3.04 33.74
N LYS A 249 28.04 3.46 32.48
CA LYS A 249 29.17 3.99 31.66
C LYS A 249 28.79 3.91 30.18
N GLU A 250 29.30 4.69 29.25
CA GLU A 250 30.00 5.98 29.19
C GLU A 250 30.39 6.14 27.70
N ILE A 251 29.96 7.27 27.13
CA ILE A 251 30.44 7.95 25.93
C ILE A 251 31.58 7.30 25.13
N ALA A 252 31.32 7.01 23.84
CA ALA A 252 32.35 7.06 22.79
C ALA A 252 31.74 7.45 21.43
N THR A 253 31.71 8.75 21.12
CA THR A 253 31.39 9.27 19.79
C THR A 253 32.62 9.20 18.87
N SER A 254 32.61 8.31 17.88
CA SER A 254 33.66 8.20 16.86
C SER A 254 33.09 8.53 15.48
N THR A 255 33.43 9.72 14.97
CA THR A 255 32.99 10.20 13.64
C THR A 255 34.12 10.04 12.63
N ASN A 256 34.03 9.01 11.80
CA ASN A 256 35.10 8.61 10.89
C ASN A 256 34.73 8.94 9.44
N ASN A 257 35.18 10.11 8.95
CA ASN A 257 35.07 10.49 7.54
C ASN A 257 36.45 10.52 6.87
N PRO A 258 36.82 9.53 6.04
CA PRO A 258 37.72 9.74 4.91
C PRO A 258 36.87 10.21 3.70
N GLY A 259 37.33 11.06 2.78
CA GLY A 259 38.72 11.30 2.41
C GLY A 259 38.81 11.40 0.88
N ARG A 260 38.21 12.48 0.34
CA ARG A 260 38.57 13.21 -0.90
C ARG A 260 39.71 12.61 -1.76
N ALA A 261 39.36 12.14 -2.96
CA ALA A 261 40.25 11.98 -4.12
C ALA A 261 39.46 12.48 -5.35
N ALA A 262 39.86 13.58 -6.00
CA ALA A 262 40.95 13.73 -6.97
C ALA A 262 40.38 13.68 -8.40
N GLU A 263 40.41 14.84 -9.07
CA GLU A 263 39.83 15.05 -10.41
C GLU A 263 40.65 14.32 -11.49
N ALA A 264 39.95 13.65 -12.40
CA ALA A 264 40.44 13.38 -13.75
C ALA A 264 39.32 13.81 -14.71
N ALA A 265 39.52 14.95 -15.36
CA ALA A 265 38.59 15.44 -16.37
C ALA A 265 38.84 14.72 -17.70
N ASP A 266 37.80 14.10 -18.24
CA ASP A 266 37.69 13.91 -19.69
C ASP A 266 36.26 14.21 -20.13
N VAL A 267 36.12 15.03 -21.17
CA VAL A 267 34.84 15.52 -21.68
C VAL A 267 34.53 14.74 -22.95
N HIS A 268 33.80 13.64 -22.78
CA HIS A 268 33.15 12.98 -23.91
C HIS A 268 31.70 13.45 -24.00
N GLN A 269 31.37 14.15 -25.08
CA GLN A 269 29.99 14.46 -25.45
C GLN A 269 29.24 13.15 -25.65
N ALA A 270 28.38 12.80 -24.69
CA ALA A 270 27.53 11.62 -24.80
C ALA A 270 26.51 11.82 -25.92
N SER A 271 26.68 11.09 -27.02
CA SER A 271 25.65 10.92 -28.04
C SER A 271 24.39 10.32 -27.36
N PRO A 272 23.16 10.76 -27.70
CA PRO A 272 21.95 10.32 -27.02
C PRO A 272 21.82 8.80 -27.08
N SER A 273 21.67 8.16 -25.91
CA SER A 273 21.64 6.70 -25.83
C SER A 273 20.32 6.15 -26.38
N PRO A 274 20.29 4.92 -26.94
CA PRO A 274 19.06 4.34 -27.48
C PRO A 274 17.92 4.22 -26.45
N THR A 275 18.25 4.18 -25.16
CA THR A 275 17.30 4.12 -24.04
C THR A 275 16.48 5.41 -23.90
N ASP A 276 17.09 6.57 -24.12
CA ASP A 276 16.44 7.87 -23.98
C ASP A 276 15.30 8.04 -25.00
N THR A 277 15.54 7.63 -26.25
CA THR A 277 14.53 7.60 -27.32
C THR A 277 13.34 6.71 -26.95
N ILE A 278 13.56 5.55 -26.34
CA ILE A 278 12.49 4.61 -25.96
C ILE A 278 11.65 5.17 -24.81
N VAL A 279 12.28 5.77 -23.79
CA VAL A 279 11.57 6.39 -22.67
C VAL A 279 10.75 7.59 -23.16
N ARG A 280 11.32 8.43 -24.03
CA ARG A 280 10.63 9.58 -24.62
C ARG A 280 9.45 9.17 -25.50
N GLU A 281 9.60 8.13 -26.34
CA GLU A 281 8.49 7.57 -27.14
C GLU A 281 7.34 7.04 -26.26
N ALA A 282 7.68 6.41 -25.12
CA ALA A 282 6.68 5.91 -24.17
C ALA A 282 5.92 7.04 -23.46
N ILE A 283 6.63 8.10 -23.02
CA ILE A 283 6.03 9.30 -22.43
C ILE A 283 5.11 10.00 -23.44
N GLU A 284 5.57 10.19 -24.68
CA GLU A 284 4.78 10.82 -25.75
C GLU A 284 3.48 10.05 -26.03
N ARG A 285 3.54 8.71 -26.14
CA ARG A 285 2.34 7.88 -26.28
C ARG A 285 1.42 7.93 -25.07
N SER A 286 1.97 8.00 -23.85
CA SER A 286 1.19 8.13 -22.63
C SER A 286 0.41 9.45 -22.60
N ASN A 287 1.05 10.56 -22.99
CA ASN A 287 0.42 11.89 -23.07
C ASN A 287 -0.69 11.93 -24.13
N GLN A 288 -0.43 11.41 -25.34
CA GLN A 288 -1.44 11.31 -26.40
C GLN A 288 -2.66 10.47 -26.01
N LEU A 289 -2.50 9.52 -25.09
CA LEU A 289 -3.59 8.66 -24.65
C LEU A 289 -4.34 9.20 -23.44
N ALA A 290 -3.65 9.88 -22.50
CA ALA A 290 -4.30 10.69 -21.48
C ALA A 290 -5.25 11.73 -22.10
N GLU A 291 -4.77 12.43 -23.14
CA GLU A 291 -5.56 13.36 -23.94
C GLU A 291 -6.82 12.70 -24.55
N ARG A 292 -6.70 11.48 -25.11
CA ARG A 292 -7.86 10.71 -25.60
C ARG A 292 -8.81 10.26 -24.50
N SER A 293 -8.31 9.97 -23.29
CA SER A 293 -9.14 9.65 -22.13
C SER A 293 -9.96 10.87 -21.70
N ASN A 294 -9.34 12.05 -21.65
CA ASN A 294 -10.02 13.31 -21.31
C ASN A 294 -11.15 13.63 -22.29
N GLN A 295 -10.89 13.52 -23.60
CA GLN A 295 -11.90 13.67 -24.65
C GLN A 295 -13.06 12.66 -24.50
N LEU A 296 -12.79 11.45 -24.03
CA LEU A 296 -13.80 10.42 -23.82
C LEU A 296 -14.66 10.73 -22.58
N ILE A 297 -14.04 11.19 -21.49
CA ILE A 297 -14.72 11.68 -20.27
C ILE A 297 -15.63 12.88 -20.59
N GLU A 298 -15.11 13.90 -21.27
CA GLU A 298 -15.87 15.10 -21.64
C GLU A 298 -17.08 14.73 -22.53
N SER A 299 -16.88 13.82 -23.49
CA SER A 299 -17.98 13.32 -24.32
C SER A 299 -19.01 12.47 -23.55
N SER A 300 -18.60 11.82 -22.44
CA SER A 300 -19.53 11.11 -21.57
C SER A 300 -20.36 12.07 -20.72
N ASN A 301 -19.77 13.17 -20.25
CA ASN A 301 -20.48 14.23 -19.54
C ASN A 301 -21.54 14.87 -20.43
N GLN A 302 -21.22 15.16 -21.70
CA GLN A 302 -22.18 15.67 -22.68
C GLN A 302 -23.40 14.75 -22.89
N ILE A 303 -23.19 13.42 -22.92
CA ILE A 303 -24.30 12.44 -23.01
C ILE A 303 -25.15 12.46 -21.73
N VAL A 304 -24.51 12.56 -20.55
CA VAL A 304 -25.22 12.66 -19.26
C VAL A 304 -26.06 13.94 -19.18
N GLU A 305 -25.53 15.08 -19.65
CA GLU A 305 -26.26 16.35 -19.74
C GLU A 305 -27.48 16.26 -20.67
N GLN A 306 -27.33 15.64 -21.86
CA GLN A 306 -28.45 15.37 -22.77
C GLN A 306 -29.52 14.48 -22.13
N LEU A 307 -29.12 13.47 -21.35
CA LEU A 307 -30.02 12.59 -20.60
C LEU A 307 -30.80 13.36 -19.52
N ILE A 308 -30.13 14.21 -18.74
CA ILE A 308 -30.75 15.08 -17.73
C ILE A 308 -31.74 16.06 -18.41
N GLN A 309 -31.35 16.64 -19.54
CA GLN A 309 -32.20 17.59 -20.27
C GLN A 309 -33.43 16.90 -20.88
N ALA A 310 -33.30 15.68 -21.41
CA ALA A 310 -34.40 14.88 -21.94
C ALA A 310 -35.41 14.46 -20.86
N VAL A 311 -34.93 14.14 -19.65
CA VAL A 311 -35.79 13.82 -18.49
C VAL A 311 -36.45 15.09 -17.93
N GLY A 312 -35.73 16.21 -17.88
CA GLY A 312 -36.23 17.49 -17.33
C GLY A 312 -37.31 18.18 -18.18
N GLN A 313 -37.37 17.92 -19.50
CA GLN A 313 -38.33 18.55 -20.43
C GLN A 313 -39.64 17.75 -20.62
N SER A 314 -40.01 16.89 -19.66
CA SER A 314 -41.12 15.93 -19.80
C SER A 314 -42.53 16.55 -19.73
N ASN A 315 -42.90 17.25 -20.81
CA ASN A 315 -44.29 17.56 -21.19
C ASN A 315 -44.73 16.81 -22.48
N GLN A 316 -43.88 15.92 -23.01
CA GLN A 316 -44.11 15.15 -24.23
C GLN A 316 -44.56 13.69 -23.93
N PRO A 317 -45.13 12.97 -24.93
CA PRO A 317 -45.60 11.60 -24.75
C PRO A 317 -44.49 10.66 -24.27
N ARG A 318 -44.82 9.85 -23.25
CA ARG A 318 -43.91 8.93 -22.53
C ARG A 318 -43.03 8.05 -23.43
N ASN A 319 -43.55 7.66 -24.60
CA ASN A 319 -42.85 6.80 -25.56
C ASN A 319 -41.63 7.50 -26.20
N SER A 320 -41.73 8.80 -26.51
CA SER A 320 -40.63 9.57 -27.15
C SER A 320 -39.45 9.80 -26.20
N VAL A 321 -39.72 9.91 -24.89
CA VAL A 321 -38.65 9.98 -23.88
C VAL A 321 -37.94 8.63 -23.75
N MET A 322 -38.68 7.52 -23.80
CA MET A 322 -38.12 6.17 -23.72
C MET A 322 -37.17 5.86 -24.89
N GLU A 323 -37.53 6.27 -26.13
CA GLU A 323 -36.67 6.14 -27.31
C GLU A 323 -35.37 6.93 -27.14
N LYS A 324 -35.43 8.21 -26.76
CA LYS A 324 -34.24 9.05 -26.53
C LYS A 324 -33.32 8.51 -25.43
N VAL A 325 -33.88 7.97 -24.35
CA VAL A 325 -33.11 7.32 -23.29
C VAL A 325 -32.42 6.06 -23.81
N THR A 326 -33.11 5.26 -24.63
CA THR A 326 -32.55 4.03 -25.23
C THR A 326 -31.41 4.35 -26.19
N GLU A 327 -31.61 5.34 -27.08
CA GLU A 327 -30.57 5.85 -28.00
C GLU A 327 -29.35 6.38 -27.24
N SER A 328 -29.57 7.16 -26.17
CA SER A 328 -28.48 7.66 -25.32
C SER A 328 -27.69 6.52 -24.65
N LEU A 329 -28.38 5.45 -24.25
CA LEU A 329 -27.79 4.25 -23.64
C LEU A 329 -26.95 3.45 -24.64
N GLU A 330 -27.42 3.33 -25.89
CA GLU A 330 -26.69 2.67 -26.97
C GLU A 330 -25.45 3.49 -27.39
N GLN A 331 -25.55 4.81 -27.46
CA GLN A 331 -24.39 5.69 -27.65
C GLN A 331 -23.38 5.54 -26.50
N LEU A 332 -23.85 5.44 -25.25
CA LEU A 332 -23.00 5.23 -24.08
C LEU A 332 -22.27 3.87 -24.15
N ASN A 333 -22.97 2.79 -24.52
CA ASN A 333 -22.39 1.44 -24.65
C ASN A 333 -21.30 1.40 -25.72
N ASN A 334 -21.55 1.97 -26.90
CA ASN A 334 -20.55 2.10 -27.96
C ASN A 334 -19.30 2.90 -27.52
N ARG A 335 -19.44 3.88 -26.62
CA ARG A 335 -18.29 4.58 -26.03
C ARG A 335 -17.56 3.75 -24.98
N PHE A 336 -18.25 2.93 -24.19
CA PHE A 336 -17.61 1.98 -23.28
C PHE A 336 -16.78 0.94 -24.03
N GLU A 337 -17.29 0.36 -25.13
CA GLU A 337 -16.53 -0.55 -25.98
C GLU A 337 -15.27 0.11 -26.54
N ARG A 338 -15.37 1.36 -27.02
CA ARG A 338 -14.22 2.14 -27.47
C ARG A 338 -13.21 2.45 -26.35
N SER A 339 -13.69 2.67 -25.13
CA SER A 339 -12.84 2.85 -23.94
C SER A 339 -12.14 1.55 -23.54
N ASN A 340 -12.81 0.41 -23.66
CA ASN A 340 -12.22 -0.91 -23.40
C ASN A 340 -11.11 -1.21 -24.41
N HIS A 341 -11.33 -0.97 -25.70
CA HIS A 341 -10.26 -1.09 -26.71
C HIS A 341 -9.08 -0.12 -26.48
N LEU A 342 -9.33 1.07 -25.89
CA LEU A 342 -8.25 1.98 -25.49
C LEU A 342 -7.45 1.43 -24.30
N ALA A 343 -8.13 0.82 -23.32
CA ALA A 343 -7.49 0.15 -22.18
C ALA A 343 -6.70 -1.11 -22.61
N GLU A 344 -7.23 -1.90 -23.55
CA GLU A 344 -6.50 -3.01 -24.19
C GLU A 344 -5.25 -2.49 -24.93
N ALA A 345 -5.39 -1.43 -25.71
CA ALA A 345 -4.26 -0.80 -26.41
C ALA A 345 -3.19 -0.23 -25.46
N LEU A 346 -3.57 0.12 -24.22
CA LEU A 346 -2.68 0.59 -23.15
C LEU A 346 -1.83 -0.51 -22.51
N THR A 347 -2.29 -1.75 -22.51
CA THR A 347 -1.56 -2.86 -21.84
C THR A 347 -0.14 -3.00 -22.38
N LYS A 348 0.03 -3.07 -23.71
CA LYS A 348 1.35 -3.27 -24.36
C LYS A 348 2.36 -2.13 -24.09
N PRO A 349 2.01 -0.83 -24.18
CA PRO A 349 2.91 0.25 -23.72
C PRO A 349 3.27 0.16 -22.24
N VAL A 350 2.31 -0.15 -21.36
CA VAL A 350 2.55 -0.26 -19.91
C VAL A 350 3.45 -1.45 -19.59
N GLU A 351 3.26 -2.60 -20.24
CA GLU A 351 4.17 -3.75 -20.16
C GLU A 351 5.58 -3.41 -20.67
N LYS A 352 5.71 -2.71 -21.81
CA LYS A 352 7.01 -2.25 -22.32
C LYS A 352 7.71 -1.31 -21.33
N LEU A 353 6.96 -0.40 -20.70
CA LEU A 353 7.48 0.49 -19.67
C LEU A 353 7.91 -0.28 -18.41
N GLY A 354 7.08 -1.19 -17.90
CA GLY A 354 7.41 -2.05 -16.76
C GLY A 354 8.66 -2.89 -16.98
N ASN A 355 8.80 -3.49 -18.16
CA ASN A 355 10.02 -4.21 -18.58
C ASN A 355 11.25 -3.27 -18.65
N THR A 356 11.07 -2.04 -19.12
CA THR A 356 12.16 -1.04 -19.17
C THR A 356 12.59 -0.62 -17.75
N LEU A 357 11.64 -0.37 -16.86
CA LEU A 357 11.92 -0.05 -15.45
C LEU A 357 12.57 -1.22 -14.71
N LYS A 358 12.16 -2.47 -14.97
CA LYS A 358 12.81 -3.67 -14.41
C LYS A 358 14.27 -3.79 -14.87
N ASN A 359 14.57 -3.48 -16.13
CA ASN A 359 15.94 -3.45 -16.64
C ASN A 359 16.77 -2.33 -16.00
N ILE A 360 16.20 -1.13 -15.81
CA ILE A 360 16.86 -0.04 -15.08
C ILE A 360 17.15 -0.46 -13.63
N ASN A 361 16.20 -1.11 -12.95
CA ASN A 361 16.39 -1.58 -11.58
C ASN A 361 17.54 -2.61 -11.48
N LYS A 362 17.61 -3.59 -12.39
CA LYS A 362 18.73 -4.55 -12.48
C LYS A 362 20.09 -3.86 -12.65
N VAL A 363 20.16 -2.76 -13.40
CA VAL A 363 21.38 -1.95 -13.56
C VAL A 363 21.73 -1.23 -12.25
N LEU A 364 20.76 -0.58 -11.60
CA LEU A 364 20.96 0.11 -10.32
C LEU A 364 21.40 -0.85 -9.20
N VAL A 365 20.75 -2.01 -9.10
CA VAL A 365 21.13 -3.13 -8.21
C VAL A 365 22.59 -3.57 -8.48
N SER A 366 22.97 -3.69 -9.75
CA SER A 366 24.34 -4.07 -10.13
C SER A 366 25.37 -2.99 -9.77
N ILE A 367 25.03 -1.71 -9.90
CA ILE A 367 25.86 -0.58 -9.48
C ILE A 367 25.99 -0.56 -7.95
N GLN A 368 24.90 -0.71 -7.20
CA GLN A 368 24.93 -0.79 -5.74
C GLN A 368 25.80 -1.96 -5.27
N HIS A 369 25.67 -3.14 -5.88
CA HIS A 369 26.54 -4.28 -5.61
C HIS A 369 28.02 -4.00 -5.91
N ALA A 370 28.33 -3.24 -6.96
CA ALA A 370 29.71 -2.84 -7.26
C ALA A 370 30.26 -1.82 -6.25
N ILE A 371 29.43 -0.88 -5.79
CA ILE A 371 29.79 0.08 -4.74
C ILE A 371 30.06 -0.65 -3.41
N VAL A 372 29.14 -1.52 -2.99
CA VAL A 372 29.32 -2.37 -1.79
C VAL A 372 30.61 -3.15 -1.91
N ARG A 373 30.82 -3.86 -3.02
CA ARG A 373 32.04 -4.66 -3.24
C ARG A 373 33.34 -3.85 -3.14
N ASN A 374 33.38 -2.65 -3.73
CA ASN A 374 34.57 -1.81 -3.79
C ASN A 374 34.84 -1.05 -2.47
N HIS A 375 33.98 -1.17 -1.46
CA HIS A 375 34.18 -0.56 -0.16
C HIS A 375 35.26 -1.32 0.63
N LYS A 376 36.35 -0.63 0.99
CA LYS A 376 37.43 -1.17 1.85
C LYS A 376 36.91 -1.45 3.25
N ASP A 377 37.55 -2.36 3.98
CA ASP A 377 37.17 -2.71 5.35
C ASP A 377 35.74 -3.29 5.42
N ASN A 378 35.30 -3.91 4.32
CA ASN A 378 34.02 -4.60 4.25
C ASN A 378 33.97 -5.67 5.36
N THR A 379 32.88 -5.69 6.10
CA THR A 379 32.58 -6.76 7.04
C THR A 379 31.36 -7.53 6.56
N LEU A 380 31.02 -8.63 7.22
CA LEU A 380 29.87 -9.45 6.83
C LEU A 380 28.53 -8.68 6.90
N SER A 381 28.50 -7.57 7.65
CA SER A 381 27.44 -6.55 7.65
C SER A 381 27.08 -5.99 6.27
N ALA A 382 28.02 -5.99 5.33
CA ALA A 382 27.80 -5.47 3.99
C ALA A 382 26.80 -6.31 3.19
N VAL A 383 26.43 -7.52 3.66
CA VAL A 383 25.28 -8.29 3.15
C VAL A 383 23.98 -7.48 3.24
N ASP A 384 23.78 -6.71 4.30
CA ASP A 384 22.54 -5.93 4.51
C ASP A 384 22.43 -4.74 3.55
N CYS A 385 23.54 -4.34 2.94
CA CYS A 385 23.60 -3.34 1.87
C CYS A 385 23.34 -3.93 0.47
N LEU A 386 23.22 -5.26 0.34
CA LEU A 386 22.85 -5.91 -0.91
C LEU A 386 21.33 -5.85 -1.11
N VAL A 387 20.93 -5.68 -2.37
CA VAL A 387 19.52 -5.57 -2.78
C VAL A 387 19.17 -6.66 -3.79
N ASN A 388 17.91 -7.09 -3.79
CA ASN A 388 17.40 -8.04 -4.78
C ASN A 388 17.04 -7.35 -6.12
N GLU A 389 16.60 -8.12 -7.11
CA GLU A 389 16.19 -7.57 -8.42
C GLU A 389 14.97 -6.63 -8.36
N GLU A 390 14.24 -6.60 -7.25
CA GLU A 390 13.10 -5.72 -6.99
C GLU A 390 13.51 -4.47 -6.17
N GLY A 391 14.81 -4.30 -5.87
CA GLY A 391 15.35 -3.15 -5.15
C GLY A 391 15.17 -3.19 -3.62
N GLU A 392 14.70 -4.31 -3.08
CA GLU A 392 14.51 -4.51 -1.65
C GLU A 392 15.86 -4.88 -1.00
N THR A 393 16.14 -4.35 0.19
CA THR A 393 17.24 -4.80 1.07
C THR A 393 16.81 -6.00 1.89
N CYS A 394 17.74 -6.89 2.25
CA CYS A 394 17.41 -8.03 3.11
C CYS A 394 17.01 -7.55 4.51
N ARG A 395 15.70 -7.45 4.75
CA ARG A 395 15.14 -6.79 5.96
C ARG A 395 15.09 -7.69 7.19
N THR A 396 15.72 -8.86 7.12
CA THR A 396 16.00 -9.72 8.26
C THR A 396 16.73 -8.90 9.31
N SER A 397 16.20 -8.79 10.53
CA SER A 397 16.73 -7.82 11.48
C SER A 397 18.23 -8.07 11.71
N TRP A 398 19.03 -6.99 11.79
CA TRP A 398 20.48 -7.06 12.01
C TRP A 398 20.89 -8.03 13.13
N ASN A 399 20.09 -8.05 14.20
CA ASN A 399 20.27 -8.93 15.35
C ASN A 399 20.06 -10.41 14.96
N THR A 400 19.09 -10.70 14.11
CA THR A 400 18.80 -12.03 13.58
C THR A 400 19.97 -12.55 12.75
N PHE A 401 20.42 -11.83 11.71
CA PHE A 401 21.48 -12.30 10.82
C PHE A 401 22.82 -12.50 11.56
N ASN A 402 23.22 -11.55 12.41
CA ASN A 402 24.41 -11.70 13.24
C ASN A 402 24.28 -12.81 14.28
N SER A 403 23.10 -13.01 14.90
CA SER A 403 22.88 -14.11 15.84
C SER A 403 22.94 -15.48 15.18
N ILE A 404 22.51 -15.61 13.91
CA ILE A 404 22.56 -16.88 13.17
C ILE A 404 23.99 -17.25 12.78
N ILE A 405 24.82 -16.24 12.47
CA ILE A 405 26.22 -16.45 12.08
C ILE A 405 27.14 -16.54 13.30
N SER A 406 26.69 -16.04 14.45
CA SER A 406 27.39 -16.17 15.73
C SER A 406 27.47 -17.63 16.20
N HIS A 407 28.69 -18.04 16.56
CA HIS A 407 29.19 -19.14 17.41
C HIS A 407 28.31 -20.33 17.87
N ASP A 408 26.99 -20.22 18.08
CA ASP A 408 26.14 -21.29 18.63
C ASP A 408 26.04 -22.55 17.74
N HIS A 409 26.54 -22.47 16.52
CA HIS A 409 26.62 -23.59 15.57
C HIS A 409 28.05 -23.95 15.13
N SER A 410 29.10 -23.44 15.82
CA SER A 410 30.52 -23.59 15.44
C SER A 410 30.96 -25.03 15.15
N ASN A 411 30.32 -26.01 15.80
CA ASN A 411 30.73 -27.41 15.76
C ASN A 411 30.02 -28.24 14.67
N ASN A 412 29.02 -27.69 13.97
CA ASN A 412 28.28 -28.45 12.96
C ASN A 412 28.84 -28.23 11.55
N ALA A 413 29.85 -29.03 11.18
CA ALA A 413 30.50 -28.99 9.87
C ALA A 413 29.54 -29.15 8.65
N LYS A 414 28.30 -29.65 8.85
CA LYS A 414 27.29 -29.73 7.79
C LYS A 414 26.68 -28.36 7.43
N LEU A 415 26.70 -27.39 8.35
CA LEU A 415 26.15 -26.05 8.17
C LEU A 415 27.18 -25.05 7.62
N ALA A 416 28.44 -25.48 7.46
CA ALA A 416 29.56 -24.63 7.10
C ALA A 416 29.34 -23.92 5.75
N PHE A 417 29.46 -22.60 5.79
CA PHE A 417 29.15 -21.68 4.71
C PHE A 417 30.30 -20.65 4.59
N PRO A 418 31.32 -20.90 3.75
CA PRO A 418 32.43 -19.98 3.58
C PRO A 418 32.01 -18.77 2.73
N VAL A 419 32.36 -17.56 3.15
CA VAL A 419 32.17 -16.33 2.37
C VAL A 419 33.49 -15.57 2.33
N VAL A 420 33.87 -15.06 1.15
CA VAL A 420 35.01 -14.15 1.02
C VAL A 420 34.50 -12.72 1.16
N VAL A 421 35.06 -11.97 2.12
CA VAL A 421 34.73 -10.57 2.39
C VAL A 421 36.03 -9.79 2.48
N ASP A 422 36.22 -8.77 1.64
CA ASP A 422 37.46 -7.98 1.50
C ASP A 422 38.70 -8.90 1.34
N GLY A 423 38.62 -9.83 0.39
CA GLY A 423 39.61 -10.92 0.20
C GLY A 423 39.74 -11.97 1.32
N ILE A 424 39.20 -11.73 2.53
CA ILE A 424 39.33 -12.63 3.68
C ILE A 424 38.22 -13.71 3.67
N ARG A 425 38.60 -14.98 3.67
CA ARG A 425 37.65 -16.10 3.81
C ARG A 425 37.18 -16.23 5.25
N ARG A 426 35.88 -16.00 5.49
CA ARG A 426 35.19 -16.20 6.77
C ARG A 426 34.32 -17.46 6.68
N ASN A 427 34.41 -18.34 7.67
CA ASN A 427 33.53 -19.52 7.76
C ASN A 427 32.33 -19.15 8.65
N CYS A 428 31.15 -19.10 8.05
CA CYS A 428 29.89 -18.89 8.75
C CYS A 428 29.17 -20.24 8.90
N ASN A 429 28.14 -20.31 9.74
CA ASN A 429 27.21 -21.45 9.77
C ASN A 429 25.82 -20.94 9.44
N LEU A 430 25.12 -21.60 8.52
CA LEU A 430 23.81 -21.16 8.04
C LEU A 430 22.83 -22.35 7.98
N PRO A 431 21.74 -22.35 8.76
CA PRO A 431 20.68 -23.36 8.68
C PRO A 431 19.97 -23.34 7.32
N ASP A 432 19.46 -24.49 6.89
CA ASP A 432 18.89 -24.66 5.54
C ASP A 432 17.72 -23.71 5.22
N ALA A 433 16.87 -23.41 6.21
CA ALA A 433 15.79 -22.43 6.06
C ALA A 433 16.31 -21.02 5.69
N TRP A 434 17.46 -20.61 6.26
CA TRP A 434 18.09 -19.32 5.95
C TRP A 434 18.82 -19.31 4.61
N VAL A 435 19.42 -20.45 4.23
CA VAL A 435 19.97 -20.64 2.88
C VAL A 435 18.85 -20.48 1.85
N ALA A 436 17.71 -21.14 2.07
CA ALA A 436 16.55 -21.07 1.20
C ALA A 436 15.95 -19.66 1.12
N LEU A 437 15.76 -18.98 2.27
CA LEU A 437 15.28 -17.61 2.33
C LEU A 437 16.15 -16.66 1.51
N LEU A 438 17.47 -16.72 1.68
CA LEU A 438 18.41 -15.83 0.98
C LEU A 438 18.54 -16.14 -0.51
N LEU A 439 18.55 -17.42 -0.90
CA LEU A 439 18.48 -17.83 -2.30
C LEU A 439 17.21 -17.27 -2.98
N ARG A 440 16.05 -17.42 -2.33
CA ARG A 440 14.75 -16.91 -2.81
C ARG A 440 14.77 -15.38 -2.90
N PHE A 441 15.27 -14.72 -1.86
CA PHE A 441 15.36 -13.26 -1.76
C PHE A 441 16.21 -12.67 -2.89
N PHE A 442 17.39 -13.22 -3.17
CA PHE A 442 18.26 -12.76 -4.25
C PHE A 442 17.86 -13.28 -5.65
N GLY A 443 16.79 -14.09 -5.77
CA GLY A 443 16.32 -14.64 -7.04
C GLY A 443 17.28 -15.65 -7.69
N ILE A 444 18.07 -16.37 -6.89
CA ILE A 444 19.12 -17.29 -7.37
C ILE A 444 18.85 -18.74 -6.97
N GLY A 445 19.20 -19.68 -7.84
CA GLY A 445 19.11 -21.12 -7.53
C GLY A 445 17.67 -21.63 -7.40
N ASN A 446 16.75 -21.15 -8.24
CA ASN A 446 15.35 -21.59 -8.27
C ASN A 446 15.19 -23.13 -8.38
N ASP A 447 16.14 -23.81 -9.02
CA ASP A 447 16.16 -25.26 -9.16
C ASP A 447 16.29 -26.03 -7.82
N PHE A 448 16.73 -25.36 -6.75
CA PHE A 448 16.89 -25.98 -5.42
C PHE A 448 15.60 -26.08 -4.60
N PHE A 449 14.51 -25.42 -5.00
CA PHE A 449 13.25 -25.39 -4.24
C PHE A 449 12.27 -26.44 -4.72
N ALA A 450 11.60 -27.14 -3.80
CA ALA A 450 10.63 -28.18 -4.15
C ALA A 450 9.50 -27.67 -5.06
N ASP A 451 8.95 -26.50 -4.71
CA ASP A 451 7.80 -25.89 -5.37
C ASP A 451 8.00 -24.38 -5.60
N GLU A 452 7.23 -23.81 -6.52
CA GLU A 452 7.14 -22.36 -6.69
C GLU A 452 6.49 -21.71 -5.46
N GLY A 453 7.14 -20.69 -4.88
CA GLY A 453 6.77 -20.08 -3.61
C GLY A 453 7.25 -20.80 -2.35
N SER A 454 7.77 -22.03 -2.44
CA SER A 454 8.30 -22.76 -1.28
C SER A 454 9.64 -22.20 -0.79
N PHE A 455 9.82 -22.20 0.53
CA PHE A 455 11.09 -21.94 1.24
C PHE A 455 11.81 -23.22 1.67
N ASN A 456 11.33 -24.40 1.24
CA ASN A 456 11.98 -25.67 1.51
C ASN A 456 12.92 -26.03 0.35
N LEU A 457 14.18 -26.32 0.68
CA LEU A 457 15.12 -26.92 -0.26
C LEU A 457 14.68 -28.36 -0.58
N LYS A 458 14.91 -28.79 -1.82
CA LYS A 458 14.83 -30.21 -2.21
C LYS A 458 15.83 -31.01 -1.39
N THR A 459 15.39 -32.15 -0.85
CA THR A 459 16.24 -33.09 -0.11
C THR A 459 17.48 -33.47 -0.91
N GLY A 460 18.67 -33.28 -0.33
CA GLY A 460 19.96 -33.54 -0.99
C GLY A 460 20.57 -32.34 -1.72
N CYS A 461 19.82 -31.24 -1.92
CA CYS A 461 20.34 -30.02 -2.56
C CYS A 461 21.02 -29.05 -1.58
N GLU A 462 21.01 -29.32 -0.28
CA GLU A 462 21.42 -28.41 0.81
C GLU A 462 22.87 -27.90 0.66
N LYS A 463 23.77 -28.78 0.20
CA LYS A 463 25.17 -28.45 -0.05
C LYS A 463 25.37 -27.61 -1.30
N ALA A 464 24.62 -27.89 -2.37
CA ALA A 464 24.66 -27.13 -3.62
C ALA A 464 24.05 -25.73 -3.45
N ALA A 465 22.93 -25.65 -2.74
CA ALA A 465 22.28 -24.41 -2.31
C ALA A 465 23.24 -23.50 -1.53
N ARG A 466 23.91 -24.03 -0.48
CA ARG A 466 24.96 -23.31 0.26
C ARG A 466 26.11 -22.88 -0.65
N SER A 467 26.59 -23.75 -1.53
CA SER A 467 27.71 -23.40 -2.44
C SER A 467 27.33 -22.26 -3.39
N THR A 468 26.11 -22.25 -3.92
CA THR A 468 25.61 -21.20 -4.81
C THR A 468 25.48 -19.86 -4.10
N LEU A 469 24.87 -19.85 -2.90
CA LEU A 469 24.75 -18.62 -2.10
C LEU A 469 26.13 -18.11 -1.63
N SER A 470 27.07 -19.02 -1.33
CA SER A 470 28.45 -18.71 -0.93
C SER A 470 29.21 -18.02 -2.06
N LEU A 471 29.13 -18.57 -3.28
CA LEU A 471 29.71 -17.97 -4.49
C LEU A 471 29.08 -16.61 -4.79
N TYR A 472 27.74 -16.50 -4.68
CA TYR A 472 27.03 -15.24 -4.88
C TYR A 472 27.51 -14.16 -3.90
N LEU A 473 27.40 -14.37 -2.59
CA LEU A 473 27.81 -13.38 -1.59
C LEU A 473 29.31 -13.04 -1.72
N SER A 474 30.17 -14.05 -1.91
CA SER A 474 31.60 -13.81 -2.15
C SER A 474 31.85 -12.96 -3.41
N SER A 475 31.04 -13.10 -4.47
CA SER A 475 31.17 -12.25 -5.67
C SER A 475 30.74 -10.80 -5.48
N ARG A 476 29.96 -10.50 -4.42
CA ARG A 476 29.42 -9.17 -4.09
C ARG A 476 30.15 -8.48 -2.93
N LEU A 477 30.95 -9.22 -2.15
CA LEU A 477 31.64 -8.71 -0.95
C LEU A 477 33.18 -8.81 -1.03
N ARG A 478 33.72 -9.39 -2.10
CA ARG A 478 35.17 -9.62 -2.29
C ARG A 478 35.94 -8.38 -2.70
#